data_AF-A0A1J9Q2T0-F1
#
_entry.id   AF-A0A1J9Q2T0-F1
#
_cell.length_a   1.000
_cell.length_b   1.000
_cell.length_c   1.000
_cell.angle_alpha   90.00
_cell.angle_beta   90.00
_cell.angle_gamma   90.00
#
_symmetry.space_group_name_H-M   'P 1'
#
loop_
_entity.id
_entity.type
_entity.pdbx_description
1 polymer ?
#
loop_
_entity_poly.entity_id
_entity_poly.type
_entity_poly.pdbx_seq_one_letter_code
_entity_poly.pdbx_strand_id
1 'polypeptide(L)'
;MSSPEPFSASQTPNEVISHKTEISLKDRFFRYFQHEITALQEQMDRLGDTALIGGERTDAIDHCLAGIARLSSEVKDASASIPPYDQRIYADAIKALQDKLAEVRASFAPRSKFSFKTARKNPSAISLADAAEIAAQGRRHIPGYRSHDNSLQSSANPSPISCSTPIIDRMPSRQQASAPRETSETSDGLHKTDADGPSTSVSISSHTGVYIVLPTSASHATVPASITSLQHCVVDMTIPNTDGRPFAGLVIKGVTESLILCGQVNGPAHITGVKHSTIVVSCHQFRMHDCLDVDVYLSCSSKPIIEDCSDIRFGKIPEIYIPKSSDGAQPNFWDQVQDFKWIKLEQSPNWRIIKESERVPDDVWADNLSGGPGVSVDTILKAAKVIRS
;
A
#
# COMPACT_ATOMS: atom_id res chain seq x y z
N MET A 1 -5.21 -46.47 67.85
CA MET A 1 -4.85 -45.04 67.87
C MET A 1 -3.46 -44.89 67.29
N SER A 2 -3.09 -43.92 66.46
CA SER A 2 -3.79 -43.15 65.42
C SER A 2 -2.71 -42.28 64.73
N SER A 3 -2.74 -42.14 63.41
CA SER A 3 -1.89 -41.22 62.61
C SER A 3 -2.29 -39.74 62.87
N PRO A 4 -1.60 -38.69 62.33
CA PRO A 4 -0.59 -38.69 61.26
C PRO A 4 0.61 -37.71 61.44
N GLU A 5 1.37 -37.52 60.35
CA GLU A 5 2.44 -36.51 60.16
C GLU A 5 1.90 -35.06 60.00
N PRO A 6 2.81 -34.07 59.99
CA PRO A 6 2.68 -32.86 59.19
C PRO A 6 3.71 -32.81 58.02
N PHE A 7 3.22 -32.48 56.82
CA PHE A 7 4.00 -32.26 55.59
C PHE A 7 4.20 -30.75 55.33
N SER A 8 4.97 -30.40 54.29
CA SER A 8 5.18 -29.03 53.76
C SER A 8 6.07 -28.08 54.60
N ALA A 9 6.67 -27.03 54.04
CA ALA A 9 6.43 -26.42 52.73
C ALA A 9 7.60 -26.51 51.74
N SER A 10 7.27 -26.77 50.47
CA SER A 10 8.16 -26.61 49.32
C SER A 10 8.20 -25.16 48.84
N GLN A 11 9.38 -24.64 48.50
CA GLN A 11 9.47 -23.47 47.62
C GLN A 11 8.97 -23.86 46.21
N THR A 12 8.10 -23.04 45.63
CA THR A 12 7.44 -23.32 44.35
C THR A 12 8.31 -22.87 43.17
N PRO A 13 8.56 -23.72 42.15
CA PRO A 13 9.40 -23.34 41.00
C PRO A 13 8.85 -22.21 40.10
N ASN A 14 7.56 -21.87 40.21
CA ASN A 14 6.87 -20.99 39.25
C ASN A 14 7.32 -19.53 39.28
N GLU A 15 7.72 -18.99 40.44
CA GLU A 15 7.96 -17.55 40.60
C GLU A 15 9.19 -17.09 39.81
N VAL A 16 10.26 -17.90 39.81
CA VAL A 16 11.49 -17.68 39.03
C VAL A 16 11.24 -17.75 37.51
N ILE A 17 10.32 -18.61 37.08
CA ILE A 17 9.96 -18.79 35.66
C ILE A 17 9.15 -17.58 35.16
N SER A 18 8.23 -17.07 35.97
CA SER A 18 7.41 -15.90 35.63
C SER A 18 8.27 -14.66 35.39
N HIS A 19 9.12 -14.28 36.36
CA HIS A 19 9.99 -13.11 36.22
C HIS A 19 10.98 -13.22 35.05
N LYS A 20 11.55 -14.41 34.80
CA LYS A 20 12.43 -14.62 33.64
C LYS A 20 11.71 -14.45 32.30
N THR A 21 10.42 -14.79 32.25
CA THR A 21 9.58 -14.62 31.05
C THR A 21 9.22 -13.15 30.83
N GLU A 22 8.84 -12.42 31.90
CA GLU A 22 8.61 -10.97 31.80
C GLU A 22 9.85 -10.21 31.34
N ILE A 23 11.02 -10.50 31.91
CA ILE A 23 12.30 -9.84 31.54
C ILE A 23 12.58 -10.09 30.05
N SER A 24 12.44 -11.33 29.57
CA SER A 24 12.60 -11.67 28.15
C SER A 24 11.64 -10.90 27.21
N LEU A 25 10.39 -10.66 27.64
CA LEU A 25 9.44 -9.85 26.87
C LEU A 25 9.78 -8.36 26.88
N LYS A 26 10.21 -7.82 28.03
CA LYS A 26 10.66 -6.42 28.18
C LYS A 26 11.91 -6.15 27.35
N ASP A 27 12.91 -7.03 27.41
CA ASP A 27 14.13 -6.98 26.60
C ASP A 27 13.82 -7.07 25.09
N ARG A 28 12.88 -7.96 24.69
CA ARG A 28 12.45 -8.08 23.30
C ARG A 28 11.77 -6.81 22.80
N PHE A 29 10.87 -6.22 23.59
CA PHE A 29 10.20 -4.96 23.22
C PHE A 29 11.20 -3.80 23.15
N PHE A 30 12.12 -3.67 24.12
CA PHE A 30 13.16 -2.65 24.13
C PHE A 30 14.05 -2.72 22.88
N ARG A 31 14.51 -3.92 22.49
CA ARG A 31 15.32 -4.11 21.28
C ARG A 31 14.55 -3.84 19.99
N TYR A 32 13.26 -4.15 19.95
CA TYR A 32 12.38 -3.79 18.83
C TYR A 32 12.20 -2.26 18.75
N PHE A 33 11.91 -1.60 19.87
CA PHE A 33 11.75 -0.15 19.94
C PHE A 33 13.03 0.60 19.53
N GLN A 34 14.21 0.11 19.93
CA GLN A 34 15.49 0.63 19.44
C GLN A 34 15.68 0.44 17.93
N HIS A 35 15.23 -0.69 17.37
CA HIS A 35 15.31 -0.93 15.92
C HIS A 35 14.44 0.06 15.14
N GLU A 36 13.16 0.20 15.52
CA GLU A 36 12.23 1.09 14.83
C GLU A 36 12.62 2.57 14.96
N ILE A 37 13.12 3.02 16.12
CA ILE A 37 13.72 4.36 16.24
C ILE A 37 14.86 4.54 15.24
N THR A 38 15.78 3.57 15.16
CA THR A 38 16.95 3.67 14.28
C THR A 38 16.54 3.72 12.81
N ALA A 39 15.62 2.83 12.41
CA ALA A 39 15.07 2.77 11.06
C ALA A 39 14.32 4.05 10.67
N LEU A 40 13.49 4.59 11.56
CA LEU A 40 12.79 5.87 11.33
C LEU A 40 13.77 7.04 11.24
N GLN A 41 14.80 7.09 12.10
CA GLN A 41 15.82 8.13 12.02
C GLN A 41 16.57 8.10 10.69
N GLU A 42 16.97 6.91 10.21
CA GLU A 42 17.64 6.75 8.92
C GLU A 42 16.72 7.09 7.74
N GLN A 43 15.46 6.63 7.75
CA GLN A 43 14.46 7.03 6.74
C GLN A 43 14.32 8.55 6.67
N MET A 44 14.26 9.21 7.83
CA MET A 44 14.10 10.66 7.93
C MET A 44 15.34 11.44 7.45
N ASP A 45 16.55 10.91 7.63
CA ASP A 45 17.77 11.52 7.10
C ASP A 45 17.88 11.34 5.57
N ARG A 46 17.44 10.19 5.04
CA ARG A 46 17.33 9.92 3.59
C ARG A 46 16.27 10.78 2.87
N LEU A 47 15.38 11.49 3.57
CA LEU A 47 14.41 12.42 2.97
C LEU A 47 15.07 13.60 2.23
N GLY A 48 16.32 13.95 2.56
CA GLY A 48 17.08 14.97 1.86
C GLY A 48 17.39 14.61 0.41
N ASP A 49 17.82 13.37 0.19
CA ASP A 49 18.26 12.82 -1.10
C ASP A 49 17.08 12.26 -1.93
N THR A 50 15.95 11.96 -1.29
CA THR A 50 14.71 11.48 -1.94
C THR A 50 14.19 12.48 -2.98
N ALA A 51 13.82 12.02 -4.18
CA ALA A 51 13.58 12.91 -5.32
C ALA A 51 12.34 13.80 -5.15
N LEU A 52 12.36 14.96 -5.81
CA LEU A 52 11.24 15.92 -5.88
C LEU A 52 10.23 15.60 -6.99
N ILE A 53 10.43 14.51 -7.73
CA ILE A 53 9.65 14.13 -8.91
C ILE A 53 8.49 13.21 -8.47
N GLY A 54 7.31 13.39 -9.04
CA GLY A 54 6.16 12.48 -8.88
C GLY A 54 5.46 12.50 -7.51
N GLY A 55 6.04 13.15 -6.49
CA GLY A 55 5.50 13.17 -5.12
C GLY A 55 6.23 12.26 -4.13
N GLU A 56 7.27 11.54 -4.55
CA GLU A 56 8.00 10.52 -3.77
C GLU A 56 8.44 11.00 -2.37
N ARG A 57 8.92 12.24 -2.24
CA ARG A 57 9.27 12.84 -0.94
C ARG A 57 8.07 13.04 -0.01
N THR A 58 6.88 13.31 -0.55
CA THR A 58 5.63 13.37 0.23
C THR A 58 5.26 11.97 0.72
N ASP A 59 5.27 10.99 -0.17
CA ASP A 59 4.97 9.58 0.16
C ASP A 59 5.93 9.06 1.25
N ALA A 60 7.21 9.43 1.19
CA ALA A 60 8.21 9.08 2.19
C ALA A 60 8.00 9.80 3.54
N ILE A 61 7.55 11.06 3.54
CA ILE A 61 7.14 11.77 4.77
C ILE A 61 5.91 11.11 5.41
N ASP A 62 4.92 10.74 4.59
CA ASP A 62 3.70 10.09 5.07
C ASP A 62 3.97 8.65 5.55
N HIS A 63 4.95 7.96 4.96
CA HIS A 63 5.48 6.69 5.48
C HIS A 63 6.13 6.87 6.87
N CYS A 64 6.96 7.90 7.06
CA CYS A 64 7.56 8.22 8.37
C CYS A 64 6.47 8.55 9.41
N LEU A 65 5.43 9.33 9.03
CA LEU A 65 4.29 9.62 9.90
C LEU A 65 3.54 8.35 10.30
N ALA A 66 3.29 7.44 9.36
CA ALA A 66 2.63 6.16 9.63
C ALA A 66 3.46 5.24 10.55
N GLY A 67 4.79 5.20 10.38
CA GLY A 67 5.69 4.45 11.25
C GLY A 67 5.72 4.99 12.69
N ILE A 68 5.85 6.32 12.85
CA ILE A 68 5.79 6.98 14.17
C ILE A 68 4.42 6.74 14.85
N ALA A 69 3.32 6.78 14.09
CA ALA A 69 1.99 6.50 14.60
C ALA A 69 1.83 5.03 15.06
N ARG A 70 2.39 4.07 14.31
CA ARG A 70 2.41 2.65 14.69
C ARG A 70 3.19 2.42 15.97
N LEU A 71 4.42 2.92 16.06
CA LEU A 71 5.29 2.82 17.23
C LEU A 71 4.64 3.40 18.49
N SER A 72 3.87 4.48 18.33
CA SER A 72 3.07 5.09 19.40
C SER A 72 1.89 4.22 19.86
N SER A 73 1.23 3.48 18.94
CA SER A 73 0.24 2.47 19.33
C SER A 73 0.92 1.31 20.06
N GLU A 74 1.99 0.74 19.50
CA GLU A 74 2.65 -0.44 20.07
C GLU A 74 3.20 -0.18 21.49
N VAL A 75 3.73 1.02 21.77
CA VAL A 75 4.11 1.45 23.15
C VAL A 75 2.91 1.58 24.07
N LYS A 76 1.76 2.04 23.57
CA LYS A 76 0.51 2.15 24.33
C LYS A 76 -0.11 0.78 24.60
N ASP A 77 -0.11 -0.11 23.62
CA ASP A 77 -0.71 -1.44 23.69
C ASP A 77 0.17 -2.37 24.57
N ALA A 78 1.49 -2.18 24.56
CA ALA A 78 2.44 -2.78 25.51
C ALA A 78 2.57 -2.03 26.85
N SER A 79 1.85 -0.93 27.09
CA SER A 79 2.01 -0.13 28.33
C SER A 79 1.69 -0.89 29.62
N ALA A 80 0.93 -1.99 29.54
CA ALA A 80 0.68 -2.90 30.67
C ALA A 80 1.89 -3.76 31.06
N SER A 81 2.85 -4.00 30.14
CA SER A 81 4.05 -4.80 30.39
C SER A 81 5.34 -3.96 30.51
N ILE A 82 5.35 -2.74 30.00
CA ILE A 82 6.47 -1.79 30.08
C ILE A 82 6.47 -1.05 31.44
N PRO A 83 7.60 -1.00 32.17
CA PRO A 83 7.71 -0.20 33.40
C PRO A 83 7.41 1.30 33.21
N PRO A 84 6.78 2.01 34.17
CA PRO A 84 6.43 3.43 34.04
C PRO A 84 7.60 4.41 33.85
N TYR A 85 8.84 3.96 34.04
CA TYR A 85 10.06 4.70 33.71
C TYR A 85 10.33 4.62 32.20
N ASP A 86 10.37 3.40 31.65
CA ASP A 86 10.62 3.14 30.23
C ASP A 86 9.49 3.70 29.35
N GLN A 87 8.24 3.66 29.81
CA GLN A 87 7.11 4.33 29.14
C GLN A 87 7.37 5.82 28.87
N ARG A 88 8.06 6.53 29.78
CA ARG A 88 8.41 7.95 29.61
C ARG A 88 9.53 8.12 28.59
N ILE A 89 10.58 7.29 28.69
CA ILE A 89 11.67 7.26 27.71
C ILE A 89 11.13 7.03 26.30
N TYR A 90 10.19 6.09 26.15
CA TYR A 90 9.57 5.79 24.87
C TYR A 90 8.70 6.96 24.36
N ALA A 91 7.89 7.58 25.22
CA ALA A 91 7.09 8.75 24.87
C ALA A 91 7.94 9.97 24.47
N ASP A 92 9.01 10.25 25.21
CA ASP A 92 9.95 11.35 24.92
C ASP A 92 10.73 11.07 23.61
N ALA A 93 11.09 9.82 23.33
CA ALA A 93 11.75 9.43 22.09
C ALA A 93 10.80 9.49 20.87
N ILE A 94 9.55 9.03 21.00
CA ILE A 94 8.51 9.19 19.97
C ILE A 94 8.28 10.67 19.67
N LYS A 95 8.22 11.51 20.71
CA LYS A 95 8.10 12.96 20.54
C LYS A 95 9.31 13.55 19.81
N ALA A 96 10.54 13.13 20.15
CA ALA A 96 11.74 13.58 19.45
C ALA A 96 11.74 13.20 17.95
N LEU A 97 11.16 12.04 17.57
CA LEU A 97 10.93 11.70 16.17
C LEU A 97 9.90 12.62 15.50
N GLN A 98 8.79 12.94 16.19
CA GLN A 98 7.78 13.87 15.68
C GLN A 98 8.36 15.28 15.46
N ASP A 99 9.15 15.78 16.42
CA ASP A 99 9.81 17.09 16.34
C ASP A 99 10.87 17.10 15.21
N LYS A 100 11.72 16.07 15.08
CA LYS A 100 12.68 15.94 13.96
C LYS A 100 11.96 15.86 12.60
N LEU A 101 10.84 15.14 12.49
CA LEU A 101 10.09 15.04 11.23
C LEU A 101 9.40 16.36 10.86
N ALA A 102 8.91 17.10 11.86
CA ALA A 102 8.37 18.44 11.66
C ALA A 102 9.46 19.42 11.17
N GLU A 103 10.67 19.37 11.72
CA GLU A 103 11.82 20.16 11.27
C GLU A 103 12.23 19.81 9.83
N VAL A 104 12.42 18.52 9.51
CA VAL A 104 12.77 18.05 8.16
C VAL A 104 11.70 18.48 7.15
N ARG A 105 10.41 18.31 7.48
CA ARG A 105 9.29 18.77 6.63
C ARG A 105 9.26 20.30 6.48
N ALA A 106 9.59 21.06 7.52
CA ALA A 106 9.69 22.52 7.44
C ALA A 106 10.88 23.00 6.60
N SER A 107 11.99 22.25 6.58
CA SER A 107 13.17 22.57 5.75
C SER A 107 12.87 22.51 4.24
N PHE A 108 11.99 21.59 3.82
CA PHE A 108 11.54 21.43 2.44
C PHE A 108 10.26 22.18 2.09
N ALA A 109 9.62 22.85 3.05
CA ALA A 109 8.43 23.65 2.79
C ALA A 109 8.76 24.83 1.86
N PRO A 110 7.92 25.14 0.85
CA PRO A 110 8.19 26.23 -0.09
C PRO A 110 8.17 27.58 0.64
N ARG A 111 9.38 28.16 0.84
CA ARG A 111 9.55 29.45 1.53
C ARG A 111 8.64 30.52 0.95
N SER A 112 7.74 31.05 1.77
CA SER A 112 6.73 32.07 1.43
C SER A 112 7.32 33.46 1.17
N LYS A 113 8.12 33.59 0.10
CA LYS A 113 8.73 34.87 -0.33
C LYS A 113 7.73 35.94 -0.79
N PHE A 114 6.44 35.62 -0.90
CA PHE A 114 5.38 36.53 -1.33
C PHE A 114 4.49 37.01 -0.17
N SER A 115 5.08 37.76 0.76
CA SER A 115 4.29 38.71 1.56
C SER A 115 3.94 39.90 0.66
N PHE A 116 2.84 39.78 -0.09
CA PHE A 116 2.27 40.93 -0.80
C PHE A 116 1.70 41.92 0.22
N LYS A 117 2.46 42.98 0.51
CA LYS A 117 1.89 44.20 1.09
C LYS A 117 0.93 44.80 0.06
N THR A 118 -0.36 44.50 0.19
CA THR A 118 -1.45 44.87 -0.74
C THR A 118 -1.76 46.38 -0.67
N ALA A 119 -0.84 47.18 -1.22
CA ALA A 119 -0.96 48.63 -1.33
C ALA A 119 -1.95 49.08 -2.43
N ARG A 120 -3.20 48.61 -2.37
CA ARG A 120 -4.42 49.22 -2.96
C ARG A 120 -5.66 48.52 -2.42
N LYS A 121 -6.65 49.31 -2.00
CA LYS A 121 -7.92 48.83 -1.41
C LYS A 121 -8.89 48.38 -2.52
N ASN A 122 -9.32 47.12 -2.49
CA ASN A 122 -10.58 46.71 -3.11
C ASN A 122 -11.67 46.70 -2.01
N PRO A 123 -12.69 47.58 -2.03
CA PRO A 123 -13.64 47.76 -0.92
C PRO A 123 -14.70 46.63 -0.80
N SER A 124 -14.45 45.46 -1.37
CA SER A 124 -15.42 44.37 -1.53
C SER A 124 -14.92 43.00 -1.07
N ALA A 125 -13.68 42.91 -0.56
CA ALA A 125 -13.05 41.66 -0.12
C ALA A 125 -12.45 41.85 1.28
N ILE A 126 -13.32 41.94 2.29
CA ILE A 126 -12.93 42.03 3.70
C ILE A 126 -12.57 40.62 4.18
N SER A 127 -11.38 40.44 4.74
CA SER A 127 -10.96 39.16 5.32
C SER A 127 -11.69 38.88 6.65
N LEU A 128 -11.78 37.62 7.06
CA LEU A 128 -12.30 37.26 8.39
C LEU A 128 -11.51 37.93 9.53
N ALA A 129 -10.22 38.23 9.32
CA ALA A 129 -9.40 39.01 10.24
C ALA A 129 -9.84 40.49 10.30
N ASP A 130 -9.99 41.15 9.14
CA ASP A 130 -10.46 42.55 9.06
C ASP A 130 -11.86 42.70 9.66
N ALA A 131 -12.75 41.73 9.43
CA ALA A 131 -14.11 41.73 9.98
C ALA A 131 -14.12 41.68 11.52
N ALA A 132 -13.21 40.91 12.12
CA ALA A 132 -13.05 40.86 13.57
C ALA A 132 -12.48 42.17 14.15
N GLU A 133 -11.51 42.79 13.45
CA GLU A 133 -10.92 44.07 13.88
C GLU A 133 -11.91 45.24 13.74
N ILE A 134 -12.70 45.27 12.66
CA ILE A 134 -13.80 46.24 12.47
C ILE A 134 -14.89 46.06 13.54
N ALA A 135 -15.21 44.81 13.93
CA ALA A 135 -16.16 44.54 15.01
C ALA A 135 -15.66 45.02 16.38
N ALA A 136 -14.34 45.03 16.62
CA ALA A 136 -13.73 45.57 17.83
C ALA A 136 -13.75 47.12 17.87
N GLN A 137 -13.69 47.80 16.72
CA GLN A 137 -13.65 49.26 16.62
C GLN A 137 -15.06 49.90 16.66
N GLY A 138 -15.72 49.77 17.82
CA GLY A 138 -17.11 50.16 18.02
C GLY A 138 -17.43 51.66 17.81
N ARG A 139 -18.53 51.91 17.07
CA ARG A 139 -19.38 53.14 17.03
C ARG A 139 -18.67 54.51 17.09
N ARG A 140 -18.48 55.15 15.92
CA ARG A 140 -18.53 56.64 15.81
C ARG A 140 -19.39 57.13 14.64
N HIS A 141 -20.60 57.54 15.04
CA HIS A 141 -21.61 58.44 14.46
C HIS A 141 -21.50 59.02 13.02
N ILE A 142 -22.65 59.06 12.35
CA ILE A 142 -22.96 59.62 11.00
C ILE A 142 -23.01 61.19 11.03
N PRO A 143 -23.15 61.94 9.90
CA PRO A 143 -24.50 62.24 9.36
C PRO A 143 -24.61 62.63 7.85
N GLY A 144 -25.79 62.39 7.23
CA GLY A 144 -26.34 63.27 6.17
C GLY A 144 -26.86 62.64 4.85
N TYR A 145 -28.12 62.96 4.49
CA TYR A 145 -28.84 62.74 3.21
C TYR A 145 -29.00 61.28 2.69
N ARG A 146 -30.17 60.72 2.30
CA ARG A 146 -31.42 61.16 1.62
C ARG A 146 -31.29 61.36 0.09
N SER A 147 -32.17 60.85 -0.80
CA SER A 147 -33.33 59.94 -0.65
C SER A 147 -33.98 59.53 -2.01
N HIS A 148 -34.73 58.41 -2.03
CA HIS A 148 -35.83 58.00 -2.96
C HIS A 148 -35.62 57.83 -4.49
N ASP A 149 -35.74 56.56 -4.94
CA ASP A 149 -36.87 55.95 -5.70
C ASP A 149 -37.39 56.48 -7.07
N ASN A 150 -37.90 55.55 -7.90
CA ASN A 150 -38.57 55.64 -9.23
C ASN A 150 -37.70 55.96 -10.48
N SER A 151 -38.03 55.54 -11.73
CA SER A 151 -38.82 54.39 -12.26
C SER A 151 -38.72 54.29 -13.82
N LEU A 152 -39.10 53.15 -14.43
CA LEU A 152 -39.47 52.95 -15.86
C LEU A 152 -38.30 53.07 -16.91
N GLN A 153 -38.39 52.62 -18.19
CA GLN A 153 -39.52 52.15 -19.03
C GLN A 153 -39.09 51.22 -20.22
N SER A 154 -39.90 50.18 -20.54
CA SER A 154 -40.26 49.54 -21.85
C SER A 154 -39.26 49.28 -23.03
N SER A 155 -39.53 48.46 -24.08
CA SER A 155 -40.34 47.22 -24.39
C SER A 155 -40.26 46.97 -25.96
N ALA A 156 -40.79 45.96 -26.69
CA ALA A 156 -41.46 44.65 -26.47
C ALA A 156 -41.45 43.77 -27.77
N ASN A 157 -41.47 42.42 -27.63
CA ASN A 157 -42.31 41.43 -28.39
C ASN A 157 -42.13 41.22 -29.94
N PRO A 158 -42.71 40.16 -30.59
CA PRO A 158 -43.72 39.17 -30.12
C PRO A 158 -43.40 37.64 -30.30
N SER A 159 -44.37 36.80 -29.90
CA SER A 159 -44.35 35.30 -29.83
C SER A 159 -45.09 34.63 -31.03
N PRO A 160 -45.77 33.42 -31.04
CA PRO A 160 -46.31 32.57 -29.93
C PRO A 160 -46.39 31.00 -30.14
N ILE A 161 -47.14 30.31 -29.24
CA ILE A 161 -47.79 28.96 -29.33
C ILE A 161 -46.86 27.73 -29.20
N SER A 162 -46.80 27.01 -28.05
CA SER A 162 -47.75 26.03 -27.41
C SER A 162 -47.57 24.58 -27.93
N CYS A 163 -47.75 23.47 -27.18
CA CYS A 163 -48.08 23.18 -25.76
C CYS A 163 -47.57 21.72 -25.44
N SER A 164 -47.76 21.02 -24.30
CA SER A 164 -48.57 21.18 -23.06
C SER A 164 -47.96 20.35 -21.89
N THR A 165 -48.66 20.24 -20.75
CA THR A 165 -48.44 19.23 -19.66
C THR A 165 -49.78 18.64 -19.16
N PRO A 166 -49.78 17.58 -18.32
CA PRO A 166 -49.96 17.69 -16.86
C PRO A 166 -48.84 16.94 -16.05
N ILE A 167 -48.44 17.25 -14.79
CA ILE A 167 -49.15 17.54 -13.50
C ILE A 167 -49.71 16.22 -12.89
N ILE A 168 -49.43 15.77 -11.65
CA ILE A 168 -48.91 16.31 -10.36
C ILE A 168 -48.09 15.19 -9.62
N ASP A 169 -47.46 15.20 -8.40
CA ASP A 169 -47.32 16.06 -7.20
C ASP A 169 -46.04 15.70 -6.37
N ARG A 170 -45.76 16.47 -5.30
CA ARG A 170 -45.20 16.09 -3.97
C ARG A 170 -43.69 15.81 -3.74
N MET A 171 -43.01 16.88 -3.32
CA MET A 171 -41.91 16.94 -2.32
C MET A 171 -42.49 17.05 -0.87
N PRO A 172 -41.74 17.14 0.27
CA PRO A 172 -40.27 17.21 0.46
C PRO A 172 -39.65 16.36 1.63
N SER A 173 -38.30 16.38 1.70
CA SER A 173 -37.44 16.45 2.91
C SER A 173 -37.38 15.34 4.00
N ARG A 174 -36.14 14.91 4.31
CA ARG A 174 -35.66 14.39 5.62
C ARG A 174 -34.13 14.62 5.67
N GLN A 175 -33.57 15.49 6.51
CA GLN A 175 -33.31 15.43 7.97
C GLN A 175 -32.27 14.39 8.45
N GLN A 176 -31.54 14.78 9.50
CA GLN A 176 -30.20 14.32 9.89
C GLN A 176 -30.15 13.03 10.73
N ALA A 177 -28.93 12.48 10.80
CA ALA A 177 -28.29 11.81 11.95
C ALA A 177 -28.87 10.51 12.54
N SER A 178 -27.99 9.52 12.71
CA SER A 178 -27.67 8.91 14.03
C SER A 178 -26.53 7.88 13.90
N ALA A 179 -25.87 7.58 15.01
CA ALA A 179 -24.92 6.47 15.16
C ALA A 179 -25.19 5.74 16.48
N PRO A 180 -25.03 4.41 16.51
CA PRO A 180 -24.55 3.66 17.68
C PRO A 180 -23.24 2.92 17.31
N ARG A 181 -22.17 2.85 18.11
CA ARG A 181 -21.97 2.69 19.57
C ARG A 181 -22.04 1.23 20.04
N GLU A 182 -21.01 0.84 20.80
CA GLU A 182 -20.67 -0.53 21.19
C GLU A 182 -21.52 -1.09 22.33
N THR A 183 -21.57 -2.43 22.42
CA THR A 183 -21.89 -3.19 23.64
C THR A 183 -21.07 -4.48 23.66
N SER A 184 -20.49 -4.84 24.81
CA SER A 184 -19.65 -6.02 25.00
C SER A 184 -20.02 -6.75 26.30
N GLU A 185 -20.29 -8.06 26.23
CA GLU A 185 -20.36 -8.97 27.39
C GLU A 185 -19.75 -10.34 27.01
N THR A 186 -19.38 -11.14 28.02
CA THR A 186 -18.35 -12.20 27.90
C THR A 186 -18.66 -13.51 28.63
N SER A 187 -18.44 -14.64 27.95
CA SER A 187 -18.08 -15.96 28.53
C SER A 187 -17.37 -16.77 27.43
N ASP A 188 -16.12 -17.21 27.58
CA ASP A 188 -15.54 -18.19 28.53
C ASP A 188 -15.88 -19.65 28.16
N GLY A 189 -14.95 -20.50 27.72
CA GLY A 189 -13.54 -20.24 27.38
C GLY A 189 -12.72 -21.52 27.09
N LEU A 190 -11.68 -21.43 26.25
CA LEU A 190 -10.54 -22.38 26.23
C LEU A 190 -9.32 -21.76 25.54
N HIS A 191 -8.12 -21.88 26.13
CA HIS A 191 -6.91 -21.22 25.63
C HIS A 191 -6.18 -21.96 24.51
N LYS A 192 -5.86 -21.22 23.44
CA LYS A 192 -4.58 -21.30 22.70
C LYS A 192 -4.14 -19.88 22.30
N THR A 193 -2.84 -19.71 22.03
CA THR A 193 -2.21 -18.38 21.90
C THR A 193 -2.16 -17.93 20.43
N ASP A 194 -3.29 -17.42 19.94
CA ASP A 194 -3.40 -16.87 18.59
C ASP A 194 -3.17 -15.35 18.61
N ALA A 195 -2.14 -14.88 17.91
CA ALA A 195 -1.86 -13.47 17.67
C ALA A 195 -2.36 -13.08 16.26
N ASP A 196 -3.63 -13.36 15.99
CA ASP A 196 -4.24 -13.21 14.65
C ASP A 196 -4.92 -11.86 14.48
N GLY A 197 -4.24 -10.96 13.77
CA GLY A 197 -4.81 -9.76 13.18
C GLY A 197 -4.61 -9.84 11.66
N PRO A 198 -5.68 -9.85 10.83
CA PRO A 198 -5.55 -10.18 9.41
C PRO A 198 -4.73 -9.12 8.67
N SER A 199 -3.58 -9.53 8.12
CA SER A 199 -2.74 -8.66 7.29
C SER A 199 -3.51 -8.26 6.03
N THR A 200 -3.82 -6.97 5.89
CA THR A 200 -4.70 -6.45 4.83
C THR A 200 -4.08 -6.44 3.43
N SER A 201 -2.77 -6.70 3.32
CA SER A 201 -2.02 -6.86 2.08
C SER A 201 -0.80 -7.75 2.29
N VAL A 202 -0.30 -8.36 1.21
CA VAL A 202 1.01 -9.00 1.16
C VAL A 202 2.02 -8.01 0.57
N SER A 203 3.19 -7.89 1.20
CA SER A 203 4.26 -7.01 0.72
C SER A 203 5.64 -7.66 0.87
N ILE A 204 6.44 -7.60 -0.20
CA ILE A 204 7.84 -8.05 -0.25
C ILE A 204 8.63 -6.88 -0.83
N SER A 205 9.56 -6.30 -0.06
CA SER A 205 10.26 -5.08 -0.48
C SER A 205 11.73 -5.06 -0.11
N SER A 206 12.57 -4.43 -0.94
CA SER A 206 13.96 -4.06 -0.59
C SER A 206 14.89 -5.23 -0.22
N HIS A 207 14.78 -6.38 -0.90
CA HIS A 207 15.70 -7.52 -0.72
C HIS A 207 16.61 -7.72 -1.94
N THR A 208 17.82 -8.24 -1.69
CA THR A 208 18.81 -8.59 -2.72
C THR A 208 19.36 -10.00 -2.49
N GLY A 209 19.48 -10.81 -3.56
CA GLY A 209 20.21 -12.08 -3.51
C GLY A 209 19.53 -13.24 -2.77
N VAL A 210 18.19 -13.21 -2.61
CA VAL A 210 17.44 -14.15 -1.77
C VAL A 210 16.38 -14.94 -2.53
N TYR A 211 16.04 -16.11 -2.00
CA TYR A 211 14.83 -16.86 -2.35
C TYR A 211 13.77 -16.62 -1.27
N ILE A 212 12.59 -16.14 -1.67
CA ILE A 212 11.48 -15.79 -0.78
C ILE A 212 10.28 -16.65 -1.19
N VAL A 213 9.80 -17.49 -0.27
CA VAL A 213 8.60 -18.32 -0.45
C VAL A 213 7.53 -17.83 0.52
N LEU A 214 6.34 -17.49 0.01
CA LEU A 214 5.20 -17.14 0.86
C LEU A 214 4.60 -18.42 1.48
N PRO A 215 4.54 -18.53 2.83
CA PRO A 215 3.96 -19.69 3.48
C PRO A 215 2.44 -19.71 3.30
N THR A 216 1.83 -20.90 3.32
CA THR A 216 0.36 -21.09 3.21
C THR A 216 -0.43 -20.33 4.30
N SER A 217 0.21 -19.99 5.43
CA SER A 217 -0.39 -19.12 6.46
C SER A 217 -0.68 -17.70 5.98
N ALA A 218 0.01 -17.20 4.95
CA ALA A 218 -0.22 -15.88 4.36
C ALA A 218 -1.47 -15.82 3.44
N SER A 219 -2.18 -16.95 3.24
CA SER A 219 -3.37 -17.07 2.38
C SER A 219 -4.64 -16.43 2.98
N HIS A 220 -4.55 -15.21 3.49
CA HIS A 220 -5.71 -14.40 3.85
C HIS A 220 -6.48 -14.02 2.57
N ALA A 221 -7.80 -14.17 2.59
CA ALA A 221 -8.60 -14.20 1.36
C ALA A 221 -8.59 -12.85 0.61
N THR A 222 -8.32 -12.90 -0.70
CA THR A 222 -8.48 -11.76 -1.63
C THR A 222 -7.73 -10.48 -1.23
N VAL A 223 -6.59 -10.59 -0.56
CA VAL A 223 -5.71 -9.44 -0.31
C VAL A 223 -4.91 -9.07 -1.58
N PRO A 224 -4.50 -7.80 -1.76
CA PRO A 224 -3.55 -7.41 -2.81
C PRO A 224 -2.12 -7.81 -2.43
N ALA A 225 -1.31 -8.15 -3.44
CA ALA A 225 0.12 -8.43 -3.30
C ALA A 225 0.98 -7.30 -3.89
N SER A 226 2.11 -7.01 -3.25
CA SER A 226 3.06 -5.97 -3.67
C SER A 226 4.49 -6.47 -3.59
N ILE A 227 5.26 -6.24 -4.65
CA ILE A 227 6.68 -6.57 -4.76
C ILE A 227 7.43 -5.31 -5.18
N THR A 228 8.39 -4.83 -4.39
CA THR A 228 9.10 -3.58 -4.69
C THR A 228 10.60 -3.65 -4.44
N SER A 229 11.38 -2.92 -5.24
CA SER A 229 12.82 -2.70 -4.98
C SER A 229 13.63 -4.00 -4.78
N LEU A 230 13.43 -5.01 -5.63
CA LEU A 230 14.15 -6.28 -5.55
C LEU A 230 15.27 -6.37 -6.59
N GLN A 231 16.41 -6.96 -6.22
CA GLN A 231 17.49 -7.26 -7.17
C GLN A 231 18.02 -8.69 -6.97
N HIS A 232 18.23 -9.44 -8.06
CA HIS A 232 18.83 -10.77 -8.00
C HIS A 232 18.08 -11.74 -7.06
N CYS A 233 16.75 -11.71 -7.10
CA CYS A 233 15.87 -12.43 -6.18
C CYS A 233 15.01 -13.47 -6.90
N VAL A 234 14.63 -14.52 -6.17
CA VAL A 234 13.56 -15.44 -6.59
C VAL A 234 12.41 -15.28 -5.60
N VAL A 235 11.19 -15.08 -6.09
CA VAL A 235 9.99 -14.93 -5.27
C VAL A 235 8.94 -15.96 -5.72
N ASP A 236 8.51 -16.82 -4.80
CA ASP A 236 7.41 -17.77 -5.01
C ASP A 236 6.18 -17.40 -4.17
N MET A 237 5.09 -17.08 -4.88
CA MET A 237 3.77 -16.75 -4.35
C MET A 237 2.69 -17.75 -4.82
N THR A 238 3.10 -18.90 -5.35
CA THR A 238 2.20 -19.90 -5.94
C THR A 238 1.56 -20.82 -4.90
N ILE A 239 2.30 -21.16 -3.83
CA ILE A 239 1.82 -22.03 -2.74
C ILE A 239 0.55 -21.49 -2.04
N PRO A 240 0.43 -20.19 -1.71
CA PRO A 240 -0.82 -19.63 -1.17
C PRO A 240 -2.06 -19.81 -2.05
N ASN A 241 -1.87 -20.05 -3.35
CA ASN A 241 -2.91 -20.02 -4.37
C ASN A 241 -3.57 -21.38 -4.63
N THR A 242 -2.99 -22.49 -4.14
CA THR A 242 -3.51 -23.85 -4.40
C THR A 242 -4.92 -24.07 -3.87
N ASP A 243 -5.29 -23.36 -2.81
CA ASP A 243 -6.53 -23.53 -2.06
C ASP A 243 -7.67 -22.64 -2.60
N GLY A 244 -7.53 -22.11 -3.82
CA GLY A 244 -8.54 -21.29 -4.48
C GLY A 244 -8.67 -19.87 -3.92
N ARG A 245 -7.59 -19.33 -3.34
CA ARG A 245 -7.54 -17.98 -2.74
C ARG A 245 -6.61 -17.03 -3.54
N PRO A 246 -6.99 -16.61 -4.75
CA PRO A 246 -6.19 -15.69 -5.55
C PRO A 246 -6.10 -14.29 -4.92
N PHE A 247 -4.99 -13.61 -5.18
CA PHE A 247 -4.80 -12.21 -4.80
C PHE A 247 -5.80 -11.31 -5.55
N ALA A 248 -6.34 -10.26 -4.92
CA ALA A 248 -7.27 -9.34 -5.58
C ALA A 248 -6.59 -8.36 -6.56
N GLY A 249 -5.26 -8.25 -6.49
CA GLY A 249 -4.46 -7.40 -7.36
C GLY A 249 -2.97 -7.62 -7.09
N LEU A 250 -2.13 -7.26 -8.06
CA LEU A 250 -0.69 -7.41 -7.98
C LEU A 250 -0.01 -6.12 -8.44
N VAL A 251 0.98 -5.66 -7.67
CA VAL A 251 1.88 -4.55 -8.05
C VAL A 251 3.33 -5.02 -7.98
N ILE A 252 4.08 -4.87 -9.06
CA ILE A 252 5.52 -5.10 -9.12
C ILE A 252 6.21 -3.79 -9.53
N LYS A 253 7.05 -3.19 -8.68
CA LYS A 253 7.72 -1.91 -8.94
C LYS A 253 9.23 -1.97 -8.69
N GLY A 254 10.04 -1.68 -9.71
CA GLY A 254 11.50 -1.55 -9.55
C GLY A 254 12.17 -2.87 -9.19
N VAL A 255 12.07 -3.86 -10.07
CA VAL A 255 12.65 -5.21 -9.88
C VAL A 255 13.69 -5.46 -10.96
N THR A 256 14.84 -6.04 -10.60
CA THR A 256 15.94 -6.30 -11.54
C THR A 256 16.54 -7.69 -11.33
N GLU A 257 16.98 -8.36 -12.41
CA GLU A 257 17.71 -9.65 -12.34
C GLU A 257 16.95 -10.75 -11.57
N SER A 258 15.61 -10.75 -11.58
CA SER A 258 14.79 -11.56 -10.67
C SER A 258 13.79 -12.49 -11.37
N LEU A 259 13.44 -13.59 -10.71
CA LEU A 259 12.35 -14.51 -11.07
C LEU A 259 11.17 -14.33 -10.11
N ILE A 260 9.99 -14.02 -10.63
CA ILE A 260 8.78 -13.76 -9.83
C ILE A 260 7.65 -14.72 -10.25
N LEU A 261 7.29 -15.67 -9.39
CA LEU A 261 6.20 -16.62 -9.56
C LEU A 261 4.96 -16.13 -8.80
N CYS A 262 4.04 -15.45 -9.49
CA CYS A 262 2.93 -14.72 -8.86
C CYS A 262 1.69 -15.57 -8.54
N GLY A 263 1.54 -16.73 -9.19
CA GLY A 263 0.31 -17.51 -9.15
C GLY A 263 -0.88 -16.80 -9.83
N GLN A 264 -2.09 -16.99 -9.28
CA GLN A 264 -3.34 -16.42 -9.78
C GLN A 264 -3.70 -15.11 -9.06
N VAL A 265 -4.12 -14.12 -9.86
CA VAL A 265 -4.59 -12.80 -9.45
C VAL A 265 -5.99 -12.58 -10.01
N ASN A 266 -7.00 -12.54 -9.14
CA ASN A 266 -8.40 -12.24 -9.48
C ASN A 266 -8.60 -10.71 -9.62
N GLY A 267 -7.91 -10.12 -10.59
CA GLY A 267 -7.85 -8.68 -10.75
C GLY A 267 -6.70 -8.22 -11.66
N PRO A 268 -6.23 -6.97 -11.50
CA PRO A 268 -5.16 -6.41 -12.31
C PRO A 268 -3.77 -6.76 -11.77
N ALA A 269 -2.84 -7.00 -12.70
CA ALA A 269 -1.41 -7.00 -12.48
C ALA A 269 -0.80 -5.73 -13.09
N HIS A 270 -0.16 -4.91 -12.24
CA HIS A 270 0.56 -3.70 -12.62
C HIS A 270 2.06 -3.91 -12.44
N ILE A 271 2.82 -3.84 -13.53
CA ILE A 271 4.26 -4.02 -13.56
C ILE A 271 4.92 -2.69 -13.98
N THR A 272 5.91 -2.21 -13.22
CA THR A 272 6.57 -0.93 -13.51
C THR A 272 8.06 -0.99 -13.18
N GLY A 273 8.94 -0.51 -14.06
CA GLY A 273 10.37 -0.41 -13.75
C GLY A 273 11.08 -1.76 -13.62
N VAL A 274 10.62 -2.81 -14.33
CA VAL A 274 11.17 -4.18 -14.21
C VAL A 274 12.16 -4.48 -15.34
N LYS A 275 13.34 -4.99 -15.00
CA LYS A 275 14.48 -5.08 -15.94
C LYS A 275 15.22 -6.42 -15.83
N HIS A 276 15.64 -7.01 -16.95
CA HIS A 276 16.42 -8.28 -16.99
C HIS A 276 15.79 -9.38 -16.12
N SER A 277 14.50 -9.67 -16.26
CA SER A 277 13.73 -10.47 -15.27
C SER A 277 12.72 -11.42 -15.92
N THR A 278 12.22 -12.40 -15.16
CA THR A 278 11.15 -13.31 -15.59
C THR A 278 9.95 -13.23 -14.63
N ILE A 279 8.76 -13.03 -15.18
CA ILE A 279 7.50 -12.94 -14.44
C ILE A 279 6.57 -14.08 -14.90
N VAL A 280 5.99 -14.81 -13.96
CA VAL A 280 4.99 -15.87 -14.21
C VAL A 280 3.69 -15.50 -13.50
N VAL A 281 2.60 -15.24 -14.24
CA VAL A 281 1.36 -14.74 -13.65
C VAL A 281 0.11 -15.14 -14.45
N SER A 282 -0.97 -15.46 -13.74
CA SER A 282 -2.32 -15.60 -14.30
C SER A 282 -3.22 -14.50 -13.75
N CYS A 283 -3.72 -13.59 -14.58
CA CYS A 283 -4.49 -12.42 -14.14
C CYS A 283 -5.71 -12.11 -15.04
N HIS A 284 -6.58 -11.19 -14.62
CA HIS A 284 -7.68 -10.73 -15.48
C HIS A 284 -7.26 -9.57 -16.39
N GLN A 285 -6.36 -8.70 -15.93
CA GLN A 285 -5.84 -7.54 -16.67
C GLN A 285 -4.33 -7.43 -16.42
N PHE A 286 -3.53 -7.25 -17.48
CA PHE A 286 -2.07 -7.09 -17.38
C PHE A 286 -1.67 -5.71 -17.93
N ARG A 287 -0.91 -4.93 -17.14
CA ARG A 287 -0.33 -3.65 -17.56
C ARG A 287 1.14 -3.55 -17.18
N MET A 288 1.99 -3.17 -18.14
CA MET A 288 3.44 -3.04 -17.95
C MET A 288 3.93 -1.67 -18.42
N HIS A 289 4.82 -1.02 -17.64
CA HIS A 289 5.36 0.32 -17.92
C HIS A 289 6.86 0.42 -17.60
N ASP A 290 7.68 1.12 -18.39
CA ASP A 290 9.14 1.28 -18.15
C ASP A 290 9.84 -0.06 -17.84
N CYS A 291 9.69 -1.05 -18.73
CA CYS A 291 10.27 -2.38 -18.56
C CYS A 291 11.23 -2.72 -19.71
N LEU A 292 12.31 -3.42 -19.40
CA LEU A 292 13.40 -3.70 -20.35
C LEU A 292 13.90 -5.14 -20.20
N ASP A 293 13.97 -5.90 -21.29
CA ASP A 293 14.51 -7.27 -21.29
C ASP A 293 13.77 -8.17 -20.26
N VAL A 294 12.46 -8.39 -20.48
CA VAL A 294 11.59 -9.12 -19.53
C VAL A 294 10.83 -10.24 -20.22
N ASP A 295 10.99 -11.46 -19.70
CA ASP A 295 10.18 -12.63 -20.04
C ASP A 295 8.89 -12.64 -19.22
N VAL A 296 7.74 -12.76 -19.87
CA VAL A 296 6.42 -12.76 -19.24
C VAL A 296 5.64 -14.03 -19.63
N TYR A 297 5.58 -14.99 -18.72
CA TYR A 297 4.81 -16.22 -18.86
C TYR A 297 3.40 -15.98 -18.31
N LEU A 298 2.44 -15.82 -19.22
CA LEU A 298 1.16 -15.17 -18.94
C LEU A 298 -0.05 -16.07 -19.22
N SER A 299 -1.08 -15.91 -18.37
CA SER A 299 -2.48 -16.15 -18.72
C SER A 299 -3.27 -14.87 -18.43
N CYS A 300 -4.02 -14.35 -19.39
CA CYS A 300 -4.75 -13.10 -19.21
C CYS A 300 -6.14 -13.11 -19.86
N SER A 301 -7.18 -12.84 -19.06
CA SER A 301 -8.59 -12.79 -19.52
C SER A 301 -8.94 -11.57 -20.39
N SER A 302 -8.00 -10.64 -20.57
CA SER A 302 -8.10 -9.48 -21.46
C SER A 302 -6.76 -9.20 -22.13
N LYS A 303 -6.74 -8.34 -23.15
CA LYS A 303 -5.52 -8.02 -23.90
C LYS A 303 -4.47 -7.35 -23.00
N PRO A 304 -3.23 -7.88 -22.91
CA PRO A 304 -2.15 -7.25 -22.15
C PRO A 304 -1.80 -5.88 -22.74
N ILE A 305 -1.46 -4.91 -21.89
CA ILE A 305 -1.08 -3.56 -22.32
C ILE A 305 0.37 -3.28 -21.90
N ILE A 306 1.17 -2.69 -22.80
CA ILE A 306 2.53 -2.21 -22.52
C ILE A 306 2.71 -0.74 -22.92
N GLU A 307 3.56 -0.02 -22.18
CA GLU A 307 3.91 1.39 -22.42
C GLU A 307 5.38 1.64 -22.02
N ASP A 308 6.15 2.45 -22.77
CA ASP A 308 7.59 2.70 -22.51
C ASP A 308 8.43 1.42 -22.26
N CYS A 309 8.09 0.32 -22.93
CA CYS A 309 8.76 -0.97 -22.77
C CYS A 309 9.71 -1.30 -23.93
N SER A 310 10.65 -2.22 -23.74
CA SER A 310 11.57 -2.69 -24.80
C SER A 310 12.07 -4.12 -24.54
N ASP A 311 12.21 -4.92 -25.61
CA ASP A 311 12.58 -6.34 -25.57
C ASP A 311 11.75 -7.17 -24.55
N ILE A 312 10.42 -6.95 -24.54
CA ILE A 312 9.50 -7.76 -23.74
C ILE A 312 9.12 -9.02 -24.52
N ARG A 313 9.06 -10.17 -23.85
CA ARG A 313 8.87 -11.46 -24.51
C ARG A 313 7.78 -12.25 -23.81
N PHE A 314 6.66 -12.48 -24.51
CA PHE A 314 5.49 -13.14 -23.94
C PHE A 314 5.49 -14.64 -24.26
N GLY A 315 5.16 -15.46 -23.26
CA GLY A 315 4.96 -16.91 -23.39
C GLY A 315 3.64 -17.33 -22.75
N LYS A 316 3.07 -18.46 -23.20
CA LYS A 316 1.99 -19.14 -22.47
C LYS A 316 2.53 -19.54 -21.10
N ILE A 317 1.77 -19.31 -20.03
CA ILE A 317 2.10 -19.81 -18.69
C ILE A 317 2.30 -21.35 -18.69
N PRO A 318 3.32 -21.89 -17.97
CA PRO A 318 3.51 -23.34 -17.81
C PRO A 318 2.30 -24.01 -17.15
N GLU A 319 2.01 -25.26 -17.53
CA GLU A 319 0.74 -25.90 -17.15
C GLU A 319 0.62 -26.17 -15.64
N ILE A 320 1.75 -26.31 -14.94
CA ILE A 320 1.79 -26.50 -13.49
C ILE A 320 1.24 -25.28 -12.70
N TYR A 321 1.22 -24.08 -13.32
CA TYR A 321 0.69 -22.86 -12.71
C TYR A 321 -0.69 -22.45 -13.27
N ILE A 322 -1.30 -23.25 -14.16
CA ILE A 322 -2.68 -23.03 -14.60
C ILE A 322 -3.64 -23.43 -13.46
N PRO A 323 -4.54 -22.54 -13.00
CA PRO A 323 -5.46 -22.89 -11.92
C PRO A 323 -6.39 -24.03 -12.33
N LYS A 324 -6.45 -25.10 -11.54
CA LYS A 324 -7.20 -26.34 -11.85
C LYS A 324 -8.73 -26.16 -11.97
N SER A 325 -9.25 -24.99 -11.59
CA SER A 325 -10.64 -24.55 -11.81
C SER A 325 -10.87 -23.89 -13.19
N SER A 326 -9.83 -23.71 -13.99
CA SER A 326 -9.89 -23.10 -15.33
C SER A 326 -10.30 -24.14 -16.38
N ASP A 327 -11.56 -24.56 -16.36
CA ASP A 327 -12.11 -25.63 -17.22
C ASP A 327 -12.26 -25.20 -18.69
N GLY A 328 -11.12 -25.00 -19.37
CA GLY A 328 -10.94 -24.80 -20.83
C GLY A 328 -11.56 -23.55 -21.46
N ALA A 329 -12.56 -22.93 -20.84
CA ALA A 329 -13.51 -22.03 -21.50
C ALA A 329 -13.25 -20.52 -21.29
N GLN A 330 -12.29 -20.15 -20.43
CA GLN A 330 -11.92 -18.74 -20.26
C GLN A 330 -10.99 -18.29 -21.38
N PRO A 331 -11.24 -17.14 -22.04
CA PRO A 331 -10.38 -16.66 -23.11
C PRO A 331 -9.02 -16.24 -22.53
N ASN A 332 -7.94 -16.59 -23.23
CA ASN A 332 -6.58 -16.21 -22.85
C ASN A 332 -5.92 -15.43 -23.99
N PHE A 333 -5.60 -14.16 -23.74
CA PHE A 333 -5.07 -13.19 -24.71
C PHE A 333 -3.57 -12.90 -24.51
N TRP A 334 -2.82 -13.80 -23.87
CA TRP A 334 -1.39 -13.64 -23.57
C TRP A 334 -0.51 -13.25 -24.77
N ASP A 335 -0.95 -13.57 -25.99
CA ASP A 335 -0.29 -13.32 -27.27
C ASP A 335 -0.77 -12.04 -28.00
N GLN A 336 -1.87 -11.43 -27.55
CA GLN A 336 -2.53 -10.28 -28.20
C GLN A 336 -2.22 -8.95 -27.48
N VAL A 337 -0.94 -8.71 -27.28
CA VAL A 337 -0.40 -7.54 -26.56
C VAL A 337 -0.64 -6.23 -27.32
N GLN A 338 -1.03 -5.18 -26.60
CA GLN A 338 -1.24 -3.84 -27.12
C GLN A 338 -0.15 -2.89 -26.61
N ASP A 339 0.67 -2.36 -27.51
CA ASP A 339 1.62 -1.28 -27.21
C ASP A 339 0.93 0.06 -27.41
N PHE A 340 0.81 0.86 -26.34
CA PHE A 340 0.04 2.10 -26.35
C PHE A 340 0.77 3.28 -26.99
N LYS A 341 2.11 3.23 -27.15
CA LYS A 341 2.89 4.29 -27.81
C LYS A 341 3.25 3.95 -29.26
N TRP A 342 3.10 2.68 -29.66
CA TRP A 342 3.28 2.26 -31.05
C TRP A 342 2.03 2.54 -31.92
N ILE A 343 1.86 3.80 -32.32
CA ILE A 343 0.75 4.27 -33.16
C ILE A 343 0.81 3.84 -34.65
N LYS A 344 1.58 2.81 -35.01
CA LYS A 344 1.75 2.35 -36.40
C LYS A 344 0.92 1.11 -36.71
N LEU A 345 0.74 0.84 -38.01
CA LEU A 345 0.05 -0.35 -38.54
C LEU A 345 0.91 -1.63 -38.46
N GLU A 346 2.24 -1.49 -38.38
CA GLU A 346 3.19 -2.58 -38.23
C GLU A 346 3.19 -3.13 -36.80
N GLN A 347 3.65 -4.36 -36.58
CA GLN A 347 3.85 -4.89 -35.23
C GLN A 347 4.88 -4.04 -34.46
N SER A 348 4.64 -3.80 -33.16
CA SER A 348 5.62 -3.09 -32.32
C SER A 348 6.90 -3.93 -32.14
N PRO A 349 8.10 -3.35 -32.35
CA PRO A 349 9.37 -4.02 -32.07
C PRO A 349 9.65 -4.16 -30.56
N ASN A 350 8.87 -3.48 -29.71
CA ASN A 350 9.07 -3.46 -28.26
C ASN A 350 8.72 -4.80 -27.59
N TRP A 351 7.95 -5.66 -28.28
CA TRP A 351 7.59 -6.98 -27.77
C TRP A 351 7.60 -8.09 -28.85
N ARG A 352 7.78 -9.33 -28.43
CA ARG A 352 7.59 -10.53 -29.27
C ARG A 352 7.03 -11.71 -28.47
N ILE A 353 6.68 -12.79 -29.18
CA ILE A 353 6.40 -14.10 -28.57
C ILE A 353 7.73 -14.84 -28.35
N ILE A 354 7.92 -15.47 -27.18
CA ILE A 354 9.06 -16.36 -26.90
C ILE A 354 8.93 -17.61 -27.77
N LYS A 355 9.93 -17.88 -28.62
CA LYS A 355 9.99 -19.13 -29.42
C LYS A 355 10.09 -20.34 -28.49
N GLU A 356 9.58 -21.49 -28.92
CA GLU A 356 9.57 -22.71 -28.12
C GLU A 356 10.98 -23.13 -27.64
N SER A 357 12.00 -23.02 -28.49
CA SER A 357 13.42 -23.24 -28.12
C SER A 357 14.02 -22.18 -27.19
N GLU A 358 13.42 -20.99 -27.11
CA GLU A 358 13.87 -19.90 -26.25
C GLU A 358 13.27 -20.01 -24.83
N ARG A 359 12.10 -20.66 -24.67
CA ARG A 359 11.40 -20.84 -23.38
C ARG A 359 12.19 -21.67 -22.38
N VAL A 360 11.90 -21.47 -21.10
CA VAL A 360 12.29 -22.39 -20.02
C VAL A 360 11.45 -23.68 -20.16
N PRO A 361 12.06 -24.88 -20.22
CA PRO A 361 11.35 -26.17 -20.35
C PRO A 361 10.44 -26.52 -19.15
N ASP A 362 9.39 -27.30 -19.40
CA ASP A 362 8.38 -27.68 -18.38
C ASP A 362 8.94 -28.53 -17.22
N ASP A 363 9.97 -29.35 -17.48
CA ASP A 363 10.73 -30.08 -16.46
C ASP A 363 11.54 -29.14 -15.55
N VAL A 364 12.08 -28.05 -16.09
CA VAL A 364 12.80 -27.04 -15.30
C VAL A 364 11.84 -26.31 -14.34
N TRP A 365 10.64 -25.97 -14.79
CA TRP A 365 9.61 -25.35 -13.95
C TRP A 365 9.18 -26.23 -12.77
N ALA A 366 9.11 -27.56 -12.95
CA ALA A 366 8.75 -28.50 -11.89
C ALA A 366 9.90 -28.75 -10.89
N ASP A 367 11.07 -29.13 -11.39
CA ASP A 367 12.13 -29.72 -10.55
C ASP A 367 13.12 -28.70 -9.99
N ASN A 368 13.40 -27.62 -10.71
CA ASN A 368 14.56 -26.75 -10.40
C ASN A 368 14.18 -25.44 -9.70
N LEU A 369 13.00 -24.88 -10.01
CA LEU A 369 12.58 -23.58 -9.47
C LEU A 369 11.88 -23.69 -8.10
N SER A 370 11.52 -24.90 -7.70
CA SER A 370 10.91 -25.27 -6.41
C SER A 370 11.87 -25.17 -5.21
N GLY A 371 13.14 -24.80 -5.42
CA GLY A 371 14.09 -24.44 -4.35
C GLY A 371 14.51 -25.58 -3.41
N GLY A 372 15.08 -26.64 -3.97
CA GLY A 372 15.57 -27.79 -3.20
C GLY A 372 16.74 -27.47 -2.24
N PRO A 373 16.99 -28.30 -1.21
CA PRO A 373 18.07 -28.08 -0.24
C PRO A 373 19.45 -27.96 -0.91
N GLY A 374 20.10 -26.80 -0.73
CA GLY A 374 21.43 -26.51 -1.28
C GLY A 374 21.44 -25.90 -2.69
N VAL A 375 20.29 -25.69 -3.33
CA VAL A 375 20.22 -24.94 -4.60
C VAL A 375 20.41 -23.44 -4.33
N SER A 376 21.34 -22.80 -5.03
CA SER A 376 21.57 -21.36 -4.91
C SER A 376 20.64 -20.52 -5.79
N VAL A 377 20.41 -19.26 -5.41
CA VAL A 377 19.65 -18.28 -6.20
C VAL A 377 20.22 -18.16 -7.62
N ASP A 378 21.54 -18.14 -7.79
CA ASP A 378 22.19 -18.13 -9.11
C ASP A 378 21.80 -19.34 -9.98
N THR A 379 21.71 -20.53 -9.37
CA THR A 379 21.33 -21.77 -10.08
C THR A 379 19.90 -21.66 -10.59
N ILE A 380 18.98 -21.14 -9.76
CA ILE A 380 17.57 -20.95 -10.11
C ILE A 380 17.42 -19.89 -11.21
N LEU A 381 18.11 -18.74 -11.07
CA LEU A 381 18.06 -17.64 -12.06
C LEU A 381 18.70 -18.04 -13.40
N LYS A 382 19.73 -18.90 -13.42
CA LYS A 382 20.30 -19.48 -14.65
C LYS A 382 19.35 -20.48 -15.29
N ALA A 383 18.73 -21.37 -14.51
CA ALA A 383 17.74 -22.33 -15.00
C ALA A 383 16.51 -21.64 -15.62
N ALA A 384 16.04 -20.56 -14.98
CA ALA A 384 14.97 -19.70 -15.48
C ALA A 384 15.40 -18.71 -16.59
N LYS A 385 16.65 -18.77 -17.06
CA LYS A 385 17.23 -17.91 -18.12
C LYS A 385 17.25 -16.39 -17.80
N VAL A 386 17.06 -16.01 -16.54
CA VAL A 386 17.12 -14.61 -16.07
C VAL A 386 18.54 -14.05 -16.15
N ILE A 387 19.53 -14.84 -15.71
CA ILE A 387 20.95 -14.49 -15.78
C ILE A 387 21.70 -15.48 -16.69
N ARG A 388 22.81 -15.02 -17.29
CA ARG A 388 23.58 -15.82 -18.25
C ARG A 388 24.34 -16.95 -17.55
N SER A 389 24.46 -18.08 -18.27
CA SER A 389 25.10 -19.34 -17.81
C SER A 389 26.57 -19.17 -17.43
#